data_AF-G4CGF9-F1
#
_entry.id   AF-G4CGF9-F1
#
_cell.length_a   1.000
_cell.length_b   1.000
_cell.length_c   1.000
_cell.angle_alpha   90.00
_cell.angle_beta   90.00
_cell.angle_gamma   90.00
#
_symmetry.space_group_name_H-M   'P 1'
#
loop_
_entity.id
_entity.type
_entity.pdbx_description
1 polymer ?
#
loop_
_entity_poly.entity_id
_entity_poly.type
_entity_poly.pdbx_seq_one_letter_code
_entity_poly.pdbx_strand_id
1 'polypeptide(L)' 'MSMPELPKWYGDNGEIVSCTEKVKVMRENMQELYQLAQDAFEDALLMGCGEAQVREFLLELVRSVENPYRPSE' A
#
# COMPACT_ATOMS: atom_id res chain seq x y z
N MET A 1 12.30 -0.06 11.10
CA MET A 1 12.45 -0.87 9.87
C MET A 1 12.34 0.06 8.68
N SER A 2 12.97 -0.23 7.54
CA SER A 2 12.92 0.61 6.34
C SER A 2 11.85 0.11 5.36
N MET A 3 11.18 1.05 4.67
CA MET A 3 10.24 0.77 3.59
C MET A 3 10.88 -0.14 2.53
N PRO A 4 10.14 -1.11 1.95
CA PRO A 4 10.65 -1.93 0.85
C PRO A 4 10.93 -1.10 -0.41
N GLU A 5 11.77 -1.64 -1.28
CA GLU A 5 12.03 -1.10 -2.62
C GLU A 5 10.74 -1.03 -3.44
N LEU A 6 10.51 0.11 -4.10
CA LEU A 6 9.31 0.31 -4.91
C LEU A 6 9.38 -0.51 -6.20
N PRO A 7 8.27 -1.12 -6.63
CA PRO A 7 8.23 -1.86 -7.87
C PRO A 7 8.31 -0.92 -9.08
N LYS A 8 8.60 -1.50 -10.25
CA LYS A 8 8.26 -0.86 -11.52
C LYS A 8 6.75 -0.97 -11.72
N TRP A 9 6.11 0.15 -12.03
CA TRP A 9 4.68 0.20 -12.31
C TRP A 9 4.42 -0.10 -13.78
N TYR A 10 3.36 -0.86 -14.06
CA TYR A 10 2.93 -1.21 -15.40
C TYR A 10 1.46 -0.83 -15.58
N GLY A 11 1.10 -0.41 -16.78
CA GLY A 11 -0.31 -0.25 -17.16
C GLY A 11 -0.97 -1.59 -17.48
N ASP A 12 -2.29 -1.57 -17.68
CA ASP A 12 -3.07 -2.77 -18.02
C ASP A 12 -2.67 -3.40 -19.36
N ASN A 13 -2.06 -2.61 -20.25
CA ASN A 13 -1.50 -3.08 -21.51
C ASN A 13 -0.11 -3.75 -21.36
N GLY A 14 0.42 -3.83 -20.15
CA GLY A 14 1.74 -4.40 -19.85
C GLY A 14 2.90 -3.45 -20.11
N GLU A 15 2.65 -2.22 -20.56
CA GLU A 15 3.71 -1.22 -20.77
C GLU A 15 4.14 -0.60 -19.45
N ILE A 16 5.43 -0.28 -19.34
CA ILE A 16 5.98 0.38 -18.15
C ILE A 16 5.43 1.81 -18.04
N VAL A 17 4.99 2.20 -16.85
CA VAL A 17 4.65 3.59 -16.55
C VAL A 17 5.95 4.38 -16.45
N SER A 18 6.36 5.02 -17.54
CA SER A 18 7.65 5.74 -17.67
C SER A 18 7.56 7.26 -17.43
N CYS A 19 6.34 7.81 -17.36
CA CYS A 19 6.13 9.23 -17.07
C CYS A 19 6.64 9.57 -15.66
N THR A 20 7.66 10.43 -15.59
CA THR A 20 8.35 10.82 -14.35
C THR A 20 7.38 11.32 -13.29
N GLU A 21 6.40 12.14 -13.68
CA GLU A 21 5.39 12.70 -12.79
C GLU A 21 4.51 11.61 -12.18
N LYS A 22 4.04 10.64 -12.99
CA LYS A 22 3.24 9.52 -12.48
C LYS A 22 4.03 8.66 -11.50
N VAL A 23 5.29 8.36 -11.82
CA VAL A 23 6.17 7.57 -10.94
C VAL A 23 6.46 8.32 -9.65
N LYS A 24 6.64 9.64 -9.70
CA LYS A 24 6.82 10.49 -8.52
C LYS A 24 5.59 10.42 -7.60
N VAL A 25 4.39 10.61 -8.15
CA VAL A 25 3.13 10.51 -7.37
C VAL A 25 2.99 9.12 -6.74
N MET A 26 3.27 8.04 -7.49
CA MET A 26 3.22 6.69 -6.92
C MET A 26 4.23 6.48 -5.80
N ARG A 27 5.43 7.08 -5.88
CA ARG A 27 6.41 7.04 -4.81
C ARG A 27 5.90 7.74 -3.55
N GLU A 28 5.37 8.95 -3.69
CA GLU A 28 4.83 9.75 -2.59
C GLU A 28 3.67 8.99 -1.91
N ASN A 29 2.70 8.49 -2.70
CA ASN A 29 1.58 7.69 -2.18
C ASN A 29 2.03 6.45 -1.39
N MET A 30 3.02 5.71 -1.89
CA MET A 30 3.52 4.52 -1.19
C MET A 30 4.29 4.86 0.10
N GLN A 31 4.99 5.99 0.12
CA GLN A 31 5.66 6.48 1.33
C GLN A 31 4.64 6.89 2.39
N GLU A 32 3.60 7.63 2.01
CA GLU A 32 2.51 8.02 2.91
C GLU A 32 1.77 6.80 3.47
N LEU A 33 1.42 5.84 2.60
CA LEU A 33 0.76 4.60 3.01
C LEU A 33 1.62 3.79 3.98
N TYR A 34 2.92 3.67 3.72
CA TYR A 34 3.85 2.97 4.61
C TYR A 34 3.90 3.63 5.98
N GLN A 35 4.01 4.96 6.04
CA GLN A 35 4.04 5.67 7.31
C GLN A 35 2.74 5.48 8.10
N LEU A 36 1.59 5.65 7.44
CA LEU A 36 0.29 5.46 8.08
C LEU A 36 0.08 4.03 8.58
N ALA A 37 0.52 3.03 7.80
CA ALA A 37 0.45 1.63 8.21
C ALA A 37 1.37 1.32 9.40
N GLN A 38 2.54 1.94 9.45
CA GLN A 38 3.47 1.82 10.57
C GLN A 38 2.89 2.46 11.84
N ASP A 39 2.35 3.68 11.75
CA ASP A 39 1.72 4.38 12.88
C ASP A 39 0.54 3.56 13.43
N ALA A 40 -0.35 3.08 12.56
CA ALA A 40 -1.49 2.24 12.95
C ALA A 40 -1.05 0.92 13.60
N PHE A 41 0.05 0.34 13.14
CA PHE A 41 0.63 -0.87 13.72
C PHE A 41 1.20 -0.61 15.12
N GLU A 42 1.95 0.49 15.29
CA GLU A 42 2.52 0.89 16.58
C GLU A 42 1.43 1.19 17.61
N ASP A 43 0.39 1.91 17.20
CA ASP A 43 -0.77 2.20 18.06
C ASP A 43 -1.48 0.91 18.48
N ALA A 44 -1.69 -0.03 17.56
CA ALA A 44 -2.32 -1.31 17.90
C ALA A 44 -1.48 -2.10 18.93
N LEU A 45 -0.15 -2.12 18.80
CA LEU A 45 0.73 -2.74 19.78
C LEU A 45 0.68 -2.04 21.14
N LEU A 46 0.67 -0.70 21.15
CA LEU A 46 0.55 0.11 22.36
C LEU A 46 -0.77 -0.19 23.10
N MET A 47 -1.84 -0.48 22.36
CA MET A 47 -3.14 -0.86 22.90
C MET A 47 -3.23 -2.35 23.31
N GLY A 48 -2.15 -3.12 23.17
CA GLY A 48 -2.07 -4.52 23.58
C GLY A 48 -2.58 -5.55 22.56
N CYS A 49 -2.74 -5.16 21.29
CA CYS A 49 -3.07 -6.11 20.23
C CYS A 49 -1.90 -7.06 19.94
N GLY A 50 -2.21 -8.29 19.50
CA GLY A 50 -1.18 -9.26 19.12
C GLY A 50 -0.52 -8.90 17.80
N GLU A 51 0.82 -8.90 17.76
CA GLU A 51 1.59 -8.48 16.57
C GLU A 51 1.17 -9.21 15.28
N ALA A 52 1.09 -10.53 15.32
CA ALA A 52 0.73 -11.35 14.16
C ALA A 52 -0.68 -11.03 13.63
N GLN A 53 -1.63 -10.78 14.54
CA GLN A 53 -3.00 -10.44 14.20
C GLN A 53 -3.08 -9.10 13.46
N VAL A 54 -2.36 -8.08 13.92
CA VAL A 54 -2.38 -6.76 13.28
C VAL A 54 -1.74 -6.84 11.89
N ARG A 55 -0.64 -7.58 11.74
CA ARG A 55 0.00 -7.80 10.43
C ARG A 55 -0.94 -8.50 9.45
N GLU A 56 -1.61 -9.56 9.89
CA GLU A 56 -2.56 -10.29 9.06
C GLU A 56 -3.72 -9.40 8.63
N PHE A 57 -4.27 -8.60 9.54
CA PHE A 57 -5.34 -7.69 9.23
C PHE A 57 -4.92 -6.58 8.25
N LEU A 58 -3.73 -6.00 8.39
CA LEU A 58 -3.22 -5.00 7.44
C LEU A 58 -3.08 -5.58 6.03
N LEU A 59 -2.65 -6.84 5.89
CA LEU A 59 -2.59 -7.52 4.60
C LEU A 59 -4.00 -7.70 4.01
N GLU A 60 -4.96 -8.10 4.83
CA GLU A 60 -6.35 -8.28 4.40
C GLU A 60 -7.01 -6.94 4.02
N LEU A 61 -6.74 -5.88 4.78
CA LEU A 61 -7.20 -4.53 4.48
C LEU A 61 -6.74 -4.10 3.08
N VAL A 62 -5.46 -4.28 2.74
CA VAL A 62 -4.94 -3.95 1.40
C VAL A 62 -5.58 -4.80 0.31
N ARG A 63 -5.88 -6.09 0.57
CA ARG A 63 -6.58 -6.97 -0.37
C ARG A 63 -8.03 -6.56 -0.62
N SER A 64 -8.68 -5.96 0.38
CA SER A 64 -10.08 -5.52 0.29
C SER A 64 -10.28 -4.21 -0.48
N VAL A 65 -9.21 -3.51 -0.87
CA VAL A 65 -9.32 -2.25 -1.64
C VAL A 65 -9.95 -2.52 -3.00
N GLU A 66 -11.01 -1.79 -3.31
CA GLU A 66 -11.78 -1.96 -4.54
C GLU A 66 -11.22 -1.09 -5.68
N ASN A 67 -11.30 -1.59 -6.91
CA ASN A 67 -10.98 -0.81 -8.10
C ASN A 67 -12.27 -0.11 -8.60
N PRO A 68 -12.40 1.23 -8.44
CA PRO A 68 -13.60 1.96 -8.81
C PRO A 68 -13.79 2.12 -10.33
N TYR A 69 -12.79 1.74 -11.13
CA TYR A 69 -12.81 1.82 -12.58
C TYR A 69 -13.13 0.49 -13.26
N ARG A 70 -13.34 -0.59 -12.48
CA ARG A 70 -13.88 -1.82 -13.05
C ARG A 70 -15.33 -1.56 -13.49
N PRO A 71 -15.74 -1.98 -14.70
CA PRO A 71 -17.15 -2.01 -15.04
C PRO A 71 -17.88 -2.87 -14.00
N SER A 72 -18.96 -2.33 -13.44
CA SER A 72 -19.93 -3.13 -12.69
C SER A 72 -20.49 -4.21 -13.63
N GLU A 73 -20.39 -5.49 -13.23
CA GLU A 73 -21.06 -6.60 -13.91
C GLU A 73 -22.59 -6.43 -13.92
#